data_AF-A0A8J5LMG1-F1
#
_entry.id   AF-A0A8J5LMG1-F1
#
_cell.length_a   1.000
_cell.length_b   1.000
_cell.length_c   1.000
_cell.angle_alpha   90.00
_cell.angle_beta   90.00
_cell.angle_gamma   90.00
#
_symmetry.space_group_name_H-M   'P 1'
#
loop_
_entity.id
_entity.type
_entity.pdbx_description
1 polymer ?
#
loop_
_entity_poly.entity_id
_entity_poly.type
_entity_poly.pdbx_seq_one_letter_code
_entity_poly.pdbx_strand_id
1 'polypeptide(L)'
;MSGVAALSLSLIFTLLMVASAEHDYGQALSKSILFFEAQRSGYLPADQRVDWRGNSGLHDGMANGVDLVGGYYDAGDNVKFGLPMAFTVTMIAWGVAEYGRQMETSGELGHAMEAIKWGTDYLLKAHPQPFVGDGNTDHHCWQRPEDMTTSRLAYRIDANRPGSDLAGETAAAMAAASMVFLRSNPAYSRRLLSHARQLFEFADKYRGKYDHSILVAQNYYGSFSGYEYELLWAAAWLYHSTQEQQYLDYIASNGDALGGTEWDATEFGWDVKYAGVQVLAAKVTIRSLIGRAAQPAPVLERYQQKAESFMCSCIGRGTNNVQRTPGGLLFHQSWNNLQFVTGAAFLLTVYSDYLSSAGRTIPLLCFAYRAPVDFAQVDYILGDNPRGTSYMVGYGDTFPRKVHHRGSSIVSIKVSPATVSCREGYDTWFARKQSNPNVLVGAIVGGPDADDNFVDERYNYDQTEPTTYNNAPILGVLARLHGGHGGYNQLLSGAVPLPSMPVGRKPSSQAFAIEQRQTTSWNYRGKTYYRYAAVVTNKSARTAVELKLSVSQLYGPIWGLANSGDKYTFPEWLSSLPGGESFDFVYIQAAPPAVVTVAGYKLIQ
;
A
#
# COMPACT_ATOMS: atom_id res chain seq x y z
N MET A 1 -7.95 -77.09 -29.74
CA MET A 1 -9.08 -76.18 -30.05
C MET A 1 -9.72 -75.74 -28.74
N SER A 2 -10.13 -74.47 -28.66
CA SER A 2 -10.87 -73.80 -27.58
C SER A 2 -10.12 -73.69 -26.24
N GLY A 3 -9.74 -72.51 -25.72
CA GLY A 3 -10.24 -71.16 -25.94
C GLY A 3 -10.58 -70.55 -24.57
N VAL A 4 -9.57 -69.99 -23.89
CA VAL A 4 -9.74 -69.30 -22.61
C VAL A 4 -10.11 -67.85 -22.92
N ALA A 5 -11.34 -67.46 -22.60
CA ALA A 5 -11.80 -66.07 -22.64
C ALA A 5 -11.51 -65.43 -21.28
N ALA A 6 -10.50 -64.56 -21.22
CA ALA A 6 -10.33 -63.61 -20.13
C ALA A 6 -10.92 -62.27 -20.57
N LEU A 7 -11.94 -61.79 -19.85
CA LEU A 7 -12.49 -60.45 -20.02
C LEU A 7 -11.44 -59.41 -19.64
N SER A 8 -11.00 -58.62 -20.61
CA SER A 8 -10.28 -57.37 -20.40
C SER A 8 -11.28 -56.25 -20.10
N LEU A 9 -11.34 -55.82 -18.83
CA LEU A 9 -12.06 -54.63 -18.41
C LEU A 9 -11.17 -53.41 -18.72
N SER A 10 -11.40 -52.75 -19.86
CA SER A 10 -10.75 -51.48 -20.19
C SER A 10 -11.36 -50.35 -19.36
N LEU A 11 -10.69 -49.96 -18.27
CA LEU A 11 -10.99 -48.73 -17.54
C LEU A 11 -10.51 -47.54 -18.39
N ILE A 12 -11.43 -46.86 -19.06
CA ILE A 12 -11.17 -45.57 -19.71
C ILE A 12 -11.06 -44.53 -18.59
N PHE A 13 -9.84 -44.15 -18.23
CA PHE A 13 -9.57 -42.96 -17.44
C PHE A 13 -9.84 -41.74 -18.34
N THR A 14 -11.06 -41.22 -18.31
CA THR A 14 -11.32 -39.86 -18.81
C THR A 14 -10.61 -38.89 -17.88
N LEU A 15 -9.42 -38.46 -18.27
CA LEU A 15 -8.75 -37.30 -17.73
C LEU A 15 -9.66 -36.09 -18.03
N LEU A 16 -10.49 -35.71 -17.05
CA LEU A 16 -11.07 -34.38 -17.04
C LEU A 16 -9.91 -33.40 -16.85
N MET A 17 -9.32 -32.96 -17.95
CA MET A 17 -8.66 -31.68 -18.01
C MET A 17 -9.74 -30.65 -17.71
N VAL A 18 -9.95 -30.34 -16.43
CA VAL A 18 -10.57 -29.07 -16.05
C VAL A 18 -9.59 -28.04 -16.58
N ALA A 19 -9.92 -27.43 -17.70
CA ALA A 19 -9.23 -26.21 -18.12
C ALA A 19 -9.42 -25.23 -16.97
N SER A 20 -8.38 -24.95 -16.18
CA SER A 20 -8.42 -23.83 -15.26
C SER A 20 -8.67 -22.59 -16.11
N ALA A 21 -9.75 -21.88 -15.82
CA ALA A 21 -9.90 -20.54 -16.37
C ALA A 21 -8.73 -19.72 -15.83
N GLU A 22 -7.91 -19.17 -16.71
CA GLU A 22 -6.79 -18.32 -16.31
C GLU A 22 -7.32 -17.14 -15.49
N HIS A 23 -6.80 -16.94 -14.28
CA HIS A 23 -7.22 -15.86 -13.40
C HIS A 23 -6.94 -14.48 -14.06
N ASP A 24 -7.92 -13.59 -14.03
CA ASP A 24 -7.72 -12.19 -14.43
C ASP A 24 -6.98 -11.42 -13.34
N TYR A 25 -5.64 -11.46 -13.40
CA TYR A 25 -4.77 -10.75 -12.46
C TYR A 25 -4.90 -9.23 -12.56
N GLY A 26 -5.31 -8.69 -13.71
CA GLY A 26 -5.54 -7.26 -13.89
C GLY A 26 -6.76 -6.80 -13.08
N GLN A 27 -7.85 -7.57 -13.14
CA GLN A 27 -9.02 -7.34 -12.31
C GLN A 27 -8.70 -7.50 -10.81
N ALA A 28 -7.94 -8.53 -10.43
CA ALA A 28 -7.51 -8.73 -9.05
C ALA A 28 -6.67 -7.54 -8.53
N LEU A 29 -5.77 -7.00 -9.36
CA LEU A 29 -4.97 -5.81 -9.05
C LEU A 29 -5.86 -4.60 -8.76
N SER A 30 -6.76 -4.26 -9.69
CA SER A 30 -7.70 -3.13 -9.51
C SER A 30 -8.54 -3.27 -8.24
N LYS A 31 -9.02 -4.48 -7.94
CA LYS A 31 -9.79 -4.76 -6.72
C LYS A 31 -8.93 -4.59 -5.47
N SER A 32 -7.72 -5.15 -5.43
CA SER A 32 -6.82 -5.03 -4.27
C SER A 32 -6.50 -3.57 -3.92
N ILE A 33 -6.46 -2.67 -4.92
CA ILE A 33 -6.28 -1.23 -4.67
C ILE A 33 -7.53 -0.59 -4.04
N LEU A 34 -8.74 -1.02 -4.41
CA LEU A 34 -9.98 -0.54 -3.79
C LEU A 34 -10.04 -0.86 -2.30
N PHE A 35 -9.43 -1.96 -1.85
CA PHE A 35 -9.34 -2.26 -0.42
C PHE A 35 -8.62 -1.16 0.35
N PHE A 36 -7.51 -0.62 -0.16
CA PHE A 36 -6.83 0.51 0.49
C PHE A 36 -7.71 1.76 0.57
N GLU A 37 -8.50 2.06 -0.48
CA GLU A 37 -9.49 3.15 -0.40
C GLU A 37 -10.55 2.90 0.68
N ALA A 38 -10.95 1.64 0.87
CA ALA A 38 -11.88 1.22 1.91
C ALA A 38 -11.29 1.29 3.31
N GLN A 39 -9.96 1.28 3.47
CA GLN A 39 -9.27 1.41 4.77
C GLN A 39 -8.96 2.87 5.16
N ARG A 40 -9.18 3.86 4.29
CA ARG A 40 -8.80 5.25 4.57
C ARG A 40 -9.51 5.82 5.81
N SER A 41 -8.76 6.47 6.70
CA SER A 41 -9.26 7.34 7.77
C SER A 41 -9.09 8.80 7.39
N GLY A 42 -9.91 9.70 7.92
CA GLY A 42 -9.84 11.15 7.69
C GLY A 42 -10.86 11.67 6.68
N TYR A 43 -10.51 12.78 6.03
CA TYR A 43 -11.31 13.38 4.96
C TYR A 43 -11.10 12.62 3.66
N LEU A 44 -12.09 11.85 3.24
CA LEU A 44 -12.04 11.07 2.00
C LEU A 44 -12.10 12.01 0.78
N PRO A 45 -11.34 11.72 -0.28
CA PRO A 45 -11.35 12.55 -1.48
C PRO A 45 -12.67 12.39 -2.24
N ALA A 46 -13.08 13.45 -2.93
CA ALA A 46 -14.38 13.49 -3.63
C ALA A 46 -14.49 12.48 -4.78
N ASP A 47 -13.36 12.04 -5.33
CA ASP A 47 -13.24 11.03 -6.39
C ASP A 47 -12.98 9.61 -5.86
N GLN A 48 -13.13 9.37 -4.55
CA GLN A 48 -13.02 8.03 -3.99
C GLN A 48 -14.03 7.06 -4.63
N ARG A 49 -13.53 5.88 -5.03
CA ARG A 49 -14.31 4.85 -5.74
C ARG A 49 -15.14 3.99 -4.78
N VAL A 50 -14.66 3.81 -3.55
CA VAL A 50 -15.40 3.12 -2.49
C VAL A 50 -16.50 4.02 -1.97
N ASP A 51 -17.71 3.79 -2.45
CA ASP A 51 -18.86 4.67 -2.27
C ASP A 51 -19.61 4.48 -0.95
N TRP A 52 -19.39 3.40 -0.21
CA TRP A 52 -20.08 3.15 1.06
C TRP A 52 -19.37 3.74 2.29
N ARG A 53 -18.16 4.27 2.12
CA ARG A 53 -17.37 4.96 3.16
C ARG A 53 -17.67 6.47 3.23
N GLY A 54 -17.53 7.05 4.42
CA GLY A 54 -17.59 8.48 4.69
C GLY A 54 -16.39 8.97 5.51
N ASN A 55 -16.32 10.29 5.73
CA ASN A 55 -15.28 10.92 6.52
C ASN A 55 -15.30 10.39 7.97
N SER A 56 -14.13 10.05 8.50
CA SER A 56 -14.00 9.43 9.84
C SER A 56 -12.72 9.86 10.54
N GLY A 57 -12.61 9.68 11.86
CA GLY A 57 -11.38 10.01 12.60
C GLY A 57 -10.97 11.49 12.51
N LEU A 58 -11.94 12.40 12.41
CA LEU A 58 -11.68 13.82 12.14
C LEU A 58 -11.07 14.60 13.33
N HIS A 59 -10.99 13.96 14.49
CA HIS A 59 -10.39 14.52 15.70
C HIS A 59 -9.09 13.81 16.10
N ASP A 60 -8.51 13.00 15.18
CA ASP A 60 -7.25 12.30 15.40
C ASP A 60 -6.13 13.27 15.80
N GLY A 61 -5.55 13.05 16.98
CA GLY A 61 -4.48 13.88 17.52
C GLY A 61 -4.93 15.14 18.26
N MET A 62 -6.21 15.52 18.18
CA MET A 62 -6.73 16.75 18.81
C MET A 62 -6.49 16.77 20.33
N ALA A 63 -6.68 15.65 21.01
CA ALA A 63 -6.42 15.52 22.45
C ALA A 63 -4.93 15.70 22.82
N ASN A 64 -4.03 15.51 21.85
CA ASN A 64 -2.59 15.68 21.98
C ASN A 64 -2.09 17.02 21.41
N GLY A 65 -2.99 17.88 20.92
CA GLY A 65 -2.65 19.19 20.34
C GLY A 65 -2.00 19.11 18.96
N VAL A 66 -2.26 18.04 18.19
CA VAL A 66 -1.65 17.79 16.87
C VAL A 66 -2.69 17.37 15.84
N ASP A 67 -2.41 17.56 14.55
CA ASP A 67 -3.24 17.01 13.46
C ASP A 67 -2.69 15.66 13.03
N LEU A 68 -3.46 14.61 13.30
CA LEU A 68 -3.15 13.24 12.89
C LEU A 68 -4.28 12.63 12.04
N VAL A 69 -5.15 13.46 11.45
CA VAL A 69 -6.21 13.02 10.53
C VAL A 69 -5.58 12.46 9.25
N GLY A 70 -6.08 11.32 8.76
CA GLY A 70 -5.54 10.61 7.58
C GLY A 70 -5.12 9.18 7.87
N GLY A 71 -4.35 8.57 6.98
CA GLY A 71 -3.78 7.22 7.16
C GLY A 71 -4.80 6.11 6.98
N TYR A 72 -4.41 4.88 7.34
CA TYR A 72 -5.24 3.69 7.16
C TYR A 72 -5.68 3.10 8.49
N TYR A 73 -6.91 2.61 8.56
CA TYR A 73 -7.27 1.61 9.57
C TYR A 73 -6.57 0.30 9.25
N ASP A 74 -6.15 -0.40 10.29
CA ASP A 74 -5.23 -1.53 10.17
C ASP A 74 -5.89 -2.77 9.53
N ALA A 75 -7.04 -3.16 10.07
CA ALA A 75 -7.73 -4.41 9.73
C ALA A 75 -9.26 -4.21 9.70
N GLY A 76 -10.01 -5.04 10.45
CA GLY A 76 -11.44 -4.90 10.65
C GLY A 76 -11.84 -3.85 11.70
N ASP A 77 -10.86 -3.23 12.33
CA ASP A 77 -10.95 -2.24 13.39
C ASP A 77 -10.77 -0.80 12.90
N ASN A 78 -10.77 0.16 13.84
CA ASN A 78 -10.57 1.56 13.50
C ASN A 78 -9.32 2.17 14.18
N VAL A 79 -8.37 1.33 14.60
CA VAL A 79 -7.08 1.76 15.13
C VAL A 79 -6.08 1.98 14.01
N LYS A 80 -5.15 2.93 14.22
CA LYS A 80 -4.07 3.24 13.27
C LYS A 80 -2.75 2.80 13.88
N PHE A 81 -2.47 1.50 13.78
CA PHE A 81 -1.21 0.92 14.25
C PHE A 81 -0.06 1.34 13.33
N GLY A 82 0.90 2.09 13.89
CA GLY A 82 1.99 2.69 13.12
C GLY A 82 2.92 1.67 12.45
N LEU A 83 3.26 0.58 13.15
CA LEU A 83 4.21 -0.43 12.66
C LEU A 83 3.66 -1.20 11.43
N PRO A 84 2.51 -1.89 11.49
CA PRO A 84 1.95 -2.57 10.32
C PRO A 84 1.54 -1.60 9.19
N MET A 85 1.15 -0.36 9.51
CA MET A 85 0.88 0.66 8.49
C MET A 85 2.15 1.08 7.76
N ALA A 86 3.25 1.30 8.47
CA ALA A 86 4.53 1.62 7.85
C ALA A 86 4.98 0.46 6.94
N PHE A 87 4.91 -0.79 7.42
CA PHE A 87 5.22 -1.97 6.61
C PHE A 87 4.34 -2.07 5.36
N THR A 88 3.04 -1.84 5.49
CA THR A 88 2.10 -1.75 4.36
C THR A 88 2.59 -0.75 3.32
N VAL A 89 2.94 0.47 3.74
CA VAL A 89 3.43 1.52 2.83
C VAL A 89 4.75 1.12 2.18
N THR A 90 5.68 0.52 2.93
CA THR A 90 6.94 -0.01 2.39
C THR A 90 6.68 -1.04 1.30
N MET A 91 5.77 -1.98 1.53
CA MET A 91 5.46 -3.06 0.59
C MET A 91 4.76 -2.57 -0.68
N ILE A 92 3.80 -1.64 -0.57
CA ILE A 92 3.17 -1.02 -1.76
C ILE A 92 4.25 -0.26 -2.56
N ALA A 93 5.10 0.52 -1.87
CA ALA A 93 6.17 1.27 -2.51
C ALA A 93 7.21 0.36 -3.18
N TRP A 94 7.56 -0.78 -2.57
CA TRP A 94 8.43 -1.78 -3.17
C TRP A 94 7.79 -2.36 -4.44
N GLY A 95 6.52 -2.76 -4.37
CA GLY A 95 5.77 -3.24 -5.53
C GLY A 95 5.73 -2.24 -6.68
N VAL A 96 5.51 -0.96 -6.40
CA VAL A 96 5.53 0.10 -7.43
C VAL A 96 6.95 0.35 -7.96
N ALA A 97 7.97 0.28 -7.10
CA ALA A 97 9.37 0.46 -7.51
C ALA A 97 9.82 -0.63 -8.50
N GLU A 98 9.40 -1.89 -8.28
CA GLU A 98 9.75 -3.02 -9.16
C GLU A 98 8.83 -3.12 -10.39
N TYR A 99 7.52 -2.85 -10.20
CA TYR A 99 6.47 -3.20 -11.18
C TYR A 99 5.60 -2.02 -11.62
N GLY A 100 6.03 -0.78 -11.37
CA GLY A 100 5.27 0.42 -11.72
C GLY A 100 4.97 0.54 -13.22
N ARG A 101 5.82 -0.04 -14.10
CA ARG A 101 5.54 -0.07 -15.55
C ARG A 101 4.40 -1.02 -15.92
N GLN A 102 4.31 -2.16 -15.27
CA GLN A 102 3.21 -3.09 -15.44
C GLN A 102 1.91 -2.49 -14.89
N MET A 103 1.97 -1.85 -13.71
CA MET A 103 0.83 -1.10 -13.16
C MET A 103 0.39 0.06 -14.06
N GLU A 104 1.33 0.70 -14.75
CA GLU A 104 1.00 1.76 -15.71
C GLU A 104 0.28 1.18 -16.94
N THR A 105 0.73 0.02 -17.42
CA THR A 105 0.09 -0.68 -18.54
C THR A 105 -1.33 -1.12 -18.19
N SER A 106 -1.59 -1.48 -16.93
CA SER A 106 -2.93 -1.80 -16.43
C SER A 106 -3.76 -0.57 -16.06
N GLY A 107 -3.20 0.65 -16.13
CA GLY A 107 -3.88 1.89 -15.72
C GLY A 107 -4.03 2.09 -14.21
N GLU A 108 -3.36 1.29 -13.39
CA GLU A 108 -3.49 1.30 -11.93
C GLU A 108 -2.33 2.00 -11.20
N LEU A 109 -1.26 2.39 -11.91
CA LEU A 109 -0.10 3.05 -11.28
C LEU A 109 -0.51 4.31 -10.52
N GLY A 110 -1.37 5.15 -11.09
CA GLY A 110 -1.86 6.35 -10.42
C GLY A 110 -2.57 6.04 -9.09
N HIS A 111 -3.40 5.00 -9.08
CA HIS A 111 -4.13 4.59 -7.87
C HIS A 111 -3.20 3.96 -6.83
N ALA A 112 -2.22 3.15 -7.25
CA ALA A 112 -1.20 2.60 -6.35
C ALA A 112 -0.32 3.70 -5.74
N MET A 113 0.09 4.69 -6.54
CA MET A 113 0.83 5.86 -6.04
C MET A 113 0.00 6.69 -5.07
N GLU A 114 -1.30 6.89 -5.30
CA GLU A 114 -2.18 7.56 -4.34
C GLU A 114 -2.31 6.77 -3.04
N ALA A 115 -2.35 5.43 -3.13
CA ALA A 115 -2.36 4.57 -1.93
C ALA A 115 -1.07 4.74 -1.09
N ILE A 116 0.10 4.82 -1.72
CA ILE A 116 1.37 5.13 -1.03
C ILE A 116 1.28 6.53 -0.40
N LYS A 117 0.86 7.52 -1.19
CA LYS A 117 0.82 8.93 -0.77
C LYS A 117 -0.08 9.13 0.45
N TRP A 118 -1.24 8.47 0.49
CA TRP A 118 -2.16 8.54 1.61
C TRP A 118 -1.53 8.07 2.93
N GLY A 119 -0.78 6.97 2.87
CA GLY A 119 -0.02 6.46 4.02
C GLY A 119 1.13 7.39 4.39
N THR A 120 1.95 7.81 3.43
CA THR A 120 3.11 8.67 3.71
C THR A 120 2.73 10.07 4.18
N ASP A 121 1.60 10.64 3.73
CA ASP A 121 1.10 11.91 4.26
C ASP A 121 0.77 11.82 5.75
N TYR A 122 0.19 10.69 6.19
CA TYR A 122 -0.02 10.44 7.61
C TYR A 122 1.29 10.23 8.37
N LEU A 123 2.22 9.43 7.84
CA LEU A 123 3.53 9.21 8.48
C LEU A 123 4.33 10.54 8.59
N LEU A 124 4.21 11.45 7.63
CA LEU A 124 4.79 12.79 7.69
C LEU A 124 4.16 13.66 8.78
N LYS A 125 2.85 13.52 9.05
CA LYS A 125 2.20 14.17 10.19
C LYS A 125 2.69 13.59 11.51
N ALA A 126 2.81 12.26 11.57
CA ALA A 126 3.31 11.50 12.73
C ALA A 126 4.84 11.57 12.92
N HIS A 127 5.58 12.39 12.17
CA HIS A 127 6.98 12.69 12.46
C HIS A 127 7.18 14.21 12.42
N PRO A 128 7.35 14.90 13.57
CA PRO A 128 7.78 14.38 14.89
C PRO A 128 6.65 14.10 15.91
N GLN A 129 5.40 13.88 15.49
CA GLN A 129 4.23 13.80 16.37
C GLN A 129 3.82 12.34 16.73
N PRO A 130 2.96 12.08 17.73
CA PRO A 130 2.48 10.72 18.05
C PRO A 130 1.68 10.01 16.91
N PHE A 131 1.51 8.69 17.00
CA PHE A 131 0.54 7.84 16.26
C PHE A 131 -0.79 7.74 17.00
N VAL A 132 -1.92 7.35 16.38
CA VAL A 132 -3.28 7.45 16.99
C VAL A 132 -3.97 6.11 17.23
N GLY A 133 -4.55 5.95 18.42
CA GLY A 133 -5.58 4.95 18.72
C GLY A 133 -5.22 4.04 19.90
N ASP A 134 -6.25 3.55 20.59
CA ASP A 134 -6.17 2.61 21.71
C ASP A 134 -7.02 1.36 21.37
N GLY A 135 -6.34 0.25 21.07
CA GLY A 135 -6.96 -1.03 20.71
C GLY A 135 -7.97 -1.52 21.74
N ASN A 136 -7.72 -1.33 23.03
CA ASN A 136 -8.60 -1.87 24.07
C ASN A 136 -9.98 -1.22 24.04
N THR A 137 -10.03 0.10 23.85
CA THR A 137 -11.29 0.85 23.78
C THR A 137 -11.97 0.71 22.43
N ASP A 138 -11.21 0.64 21.34
CA ASP A 138 -11.76 0.43 20.00
C ASP A 138 -12.38 -0.95 19.85
N HIS A 139 -11.71 -1.99 20.36
CA HIS A 139 -12.17 -3.37 20.25
C HIS A 139 -13.34 -3.69 21.19
N HIS A 140 -13.55 -2.88 22.23
CA HIS A 140 -14.77 -2.91 23.03
C HIS A 140 -16.05 -2.48 22.28
N CYS A 141 -15.91 -1.87 21.10
CA CYS A 141 -17.01 -1.33 20.30
C CYS A 141 -17.03 -1.90 18.89
N TRP A 142 -18.24 -2.14 18.36
CA TRP A 142 -18.43 -2.53 16.96
C TRP A 142 -19.11 -1.42 16.17
N GLN A 143 -18.40 -0.31 15.97
CA GLN A 143 -18.95 0.90 15.32
C GLN A 143 -18.39 1.10 13.93
N ARG A 144 -19.19 1.75 13.07
CA ARG A 144 -18.68 2.26 11.80
C ARG A 144 -17.53 3.24 12.06
N PRO A 145 -16.53 3.32 11.17
CA PRO A 145 -15.50 4.35 11.27
C PRO A 145 -16.08 5.77 11.47
N GLU A 146 -17.18 6.07 10.81
CA GLU A 146 -17.82 7.40 10.82
C GLU A 146 -18.57 7.70 12.14
N ASP A 147 -18.92 6.66 12.92
CA ASP A 147 -19.68 6.77 14.18
C ASP A 147 -18.81 6.59 15.43
N MET A 148 -17.49 6.49 15.26
CA MET A 148 -16.59 6.19 16.38
C MET A 148 -16.74 7.17 17.54
N THR A 149 -16.99 6.62 18.72
CA THR A 149 -17.00 7.35 20.00
C THR A 149 -15.89 6.90 20.95
N THR A 150 -15.04 5.98 20.50
CA THR A 150 -13.96 5.37 21.28
C THR A 150 -12.79 6.35 21.48
N SER A 151 -11.91 6.05 22.44
CA SER A 151 -10.72 6.87 22.69
C SER A 151 -9.81 6.85 21.48
N ARG A 152 -9.38 8.04 21.04
CA ARG A 152 -8.42 8.22 19.94
C ARG A 152 -7.17 8.95 20.42
N LEU A 153 -6.72 8.59 21.63
CA LEU A 153 -5.47 9.09 22.20
C LEU A 153 -4.30 8.74 21.28
N ALA A 154 -3.37 9.68 21.16
CA ALA A 154 -2.16 9.49 20.38
C ALA A 154 -0.97 9.11 21.27
N TYR A 155 -0.19 8.12 20.84
CA TYR A 155 0.97 7.57 21.52
C TYR A 155 2.24 7.82 20.70
N ARG A 156 3.38 8.10 21.34
CA ARG A 156 4.66 8.36 20.67
C ARG A 156 5.79 7.58 21.30
N ILE A 157 6.84 7.42 20.50
CA ILE A 157 8.19 7.08 20.94
C ILE A 157 9.03 8.36 20.99
N ASP A 158 10.01 8.40 21.89
CA ASP A 158 10.99 9.47 22.03
C ASP A 158 12.30 8.93 22.62
N ALA A 159 13.30 9.79 22.86
CA ALA A 159 14.61 9.35 23.34
C ALA A 159 14.57 8.64 24.71
N ASN A 160 13.55 8.91 25.53
CA ASN A 160 13.37 8.27 26.85
C ASN A 160 12.49 7.03 26.78
N ARG A 161 11.64 6.95 25.75
CA ARG A 161 10.77 5.80 25.43
C ARG A 161 10.95 5.42 23.97
N PRO A 162 12.06 4.72 23.63
CA PRO A 162 12.44 4.44 22.24
C PRO A 162 11.53 3.40 21.55
N GLY A 163 11.71 3.28 20.24
CA GLY A 163 11.03 2.27 19.41
C GLY A 163 11.69 2.17 18.04
N SER A 164 12.82 1.46 18.00
CA SER A 164 13.69 1.31 16.82
C SER A 164 13.02 0.55 15.70
N ASP A 165 12.18 -0.43 16.03
CA ASP A 165 11.31 -1.16 15.12
C ASP A 165 10.33 -0.20 14.41
N LEU A 166 9.50 0.52 15.17
CA LEU A 166 8.52 1.46 14.63
C LEU A 166 9.17 2.61 13.85
N ALA A 167 10.24 3.20 14.39
CA ALA A 167 10.98 4.27 13.70
C ALA A 167 11.70 3.76 12.46
N GLY A 168 12.32 2.58 12.53
CA GLY A 168 13.01 1.93 11.42
C GLY A 168 12.08 1.56 10.28
N GLU A 169 10.93 0.94 10.57
CA GLU A 169 9.93 0.63 9.54
C GLU A 169 9.35 1.91 8.91
N THR A 170 9.11 2.96 9.71
CA THR A 170 8.67 4.26 9.16
C THR A 170 9.75 4.90 8.28
N ALA A 171 11.03 4.75 8.63
CA ALA A 171 12.14 5.19 7.80
C ALA A 171 12.20 4.41 6.48
N ALA A 172 12.03 3.08 6.52
CA ALA A 172 11.93 2.22 5.34
C ALA A 172 10.78 2.63 4.43
N ALA A 173 9.59 2.86 4.97
CA ALA A 173 8.40 3.28 4.24
C ALA A 173 8.64 4.59 3.47
N MET A 174 9.19 5.60 4.15
CA MET A 174 9.48 6.91 3.55
C MET A 174 10.63 6.83 2.53
N ALA A 175 11.67 6.03 2.79
CA ALA A 175 12.77 5.81 1.86
C ALA A 175 12.29 5.10 0.58
N ALA A 176 11.53 4.01 0.70
CA ALA A 176 10.96 3.28 -0.43
C ALA A 176 10.01 4.18 -1.25
N ALA A 177 9.08 4.87 -0.58
CA ALA A 177 8.14 5.78 -1.24
C ALA A 177 8.82 6.96 -1.94
N SER A 178 9.97 7.44 -1.43
CA SER A 178 10.71 8.53 -2.07
C SER A 178 11.17 8.17 -3.49
N MET A 179 11.49 6.89 -3.74
CA MET A 179 11.89 6.40 -5.06
C MET A 179 10.71 6.48 -6.04
N VAL A 180 9.51 6.14 -5.55
CA VAL A 180 8.27 6.17 -6.34
C VAL A 180 7.92 7.59 -6.78
N PHE A 181 8.06 8.58 -5.90
CA PHE A 181 7.73 9.96 -6.21
C PHE A 181 8.87 10.76 -6.84
N LEU A 182 10.06 10.17 -7.05
CA LEU A 182 11.25 10.88 -7.49
C LEU A 182 11.03 11.69 -8.77
N ARG A 183 10.27 11.14 -9.73
CA ARG A 183 9.96 11.82 -11.00
C ARG A 183 8.68 12.66 -10.97
N SER A 184 7.62 12.12 -10.41
CA SER A 184 6.30 12.77 -10.41
C SER A 184 6.20 13.94 -9.43
N ASN A 185 6.90 13.85 -8.29
CA ASN A 185 6.92 14.88 -7.27
C ASN A 185 8.29 14.92 -6.53
N PRO A 186 9.34 15.49 -7.17
CA PRO A 186 10.70 15.50 -6.61
C PRO A 186 10.80 16.24 -5.26
N ALA A 187 9.96 17.25 -5.02
CA ALA A 187 9.94 17.97 -3.75
C ALA A 187 9.41 17.10 -2.61
N TYR A 188 8.32 16.37 -2.86
CA TYR A 188 7.78 15.40 -1.91
C TYR A 188 8.75 14.24 -1.65
N SER A 189 9.35 13.69 -2.71
CA SER A 189 10.42 12.67 -2.62
C SER A 189 11.56 13.11 -1.69
N ARG A 190 12.10 14.33 -1.86
CA ARG A 190 13.15 14.87 -0.98
C ARG A 190 12.68 15.05 0.46
N ARG A 191 11.42 15.45 0.68
CA ARG A 191 10.83 15.57 2.01
C ARG A 191 10.75 14.21 2.70
N LEU A 192 10.29 13.18 2.00
CA LEU A 192 10.25 11.81 2.53
C LEU A 192 11.65 11.32 2.92
N LEU A 193 12.65 11.50 2.04
CA LEU A 193 14.04 11.15 2.37
C LEU A 193 14.58 11.89 3.59
N SER A 194 14.26 13.17 3.76
CA SER A 194 14.69 13.92 4.93
C SER A 194 14.15 13.31 6.23
N HIS A 195 12.87 12.94 6.26
CA HIS A 195 12.27 12.31 7.43
C HIS A 195 12.80 10.88 7.63
N ALA A 196 13.01 10.12 6.54
CA ALA A 196 13.57 8.77 6.60
C ALA A 196 14.96 8.75 7.26
N ARG A 197 15.86 9.67 6.88
CA ARG A 197 17.20 9.77 7.50
C ARG A 197 17.10 10.10 9.00
N GLN A 198 16.25 11.05 9.37
CA GLN A 198 16.04 11.45 10.78
C GLN A 198 15.49 10.30 11.63
N LEU A 199 14.51 9.57 11.10
CA LEU A 199 13.90 8.42 11.79
C LEU A 199 14.90 7.26 11.95
N PHE A 200 15.70 6.98 10.93
CA PHE A 200 16.75 5.97 11.01
C PHE A 200 17.82 6.36 12.04
N GLU A 201 18.31 7.60 12.01
CA GLU A 201 19.25 8.11 13.01
C GLU A 201 18.71 8.01 14.44
N PHE A 202 17.42 8.32 14.64
CA PHE A 202 16.74 8.13 15.92
C PHE A 202 16.67 6.66 16.33
N ALA A 203 16.24 5.78 15.42
CA ALA A 203 16.06 4.35 15.66
C ALA A 203 17.37 3.66 16.06
N ASP A 204 18.47 3.99 15.39
CA ASP A 204 19.78 3.40 15.65
C ASP A 204 20.43 3.97 16.93
N LYS A 205 20.24 5.27 17.19
CA LYS A 205 20.82 5.95 18.36
C LYS A 205 20.12 5.59 19.66
N TYR A 206 18.79 5.47 19.65
CA TYR A 206 17.97 5.18 20.83
C TYR A 206 17.32 3.81 20.67
N ARG A 207 18.11 2.75 20.95
CA ARG A 207 17.69 1.38 20.70
C ARG A 207 16.65 0.86 21.71
N GLY A 208 15.55 0.30 21.20
CA GLY A 208 14.54 -0.36 22.02
C GLY A 208 13.29 -0.75 21.24
N LYS A 209 12.51 -1.70 21.76
CA LYS A 209 11.24 -2.13 21.16
C LYS A 209 10.14 -1.10 21.41
N TYR A 210 9.33 -0.77 20.41
CA TYR A 210 8.31 0.27 20.58
C TYR A 210 7.18 -0.13 21.52
N ASP A 211 6.88 -1.43 21.63
CA ASP A 211 5.79 -1.95 22.45
C ASP A 211 6.09 -1.84 23.96
N HIS A 212 7.36 -1.72 24.34
CA HIS A 212 7.77 -1.32 25.70
C HIS A 212 7.48 0.16 25.99
N SER A 213 7.39 0.99 24.95
CA SER A 213 7.12 2.43 25.04
C SER A 213 5.64 2.77 24.86
N ILE A 214 4.94 1.97 24.04
CA ILE A 214 3.52 2.07 23.73
C ILE A 214 2.86 0.76 24.16
N LEU A 215 2.69 0.58 25.47
CA LEU A 215 2.20 -0.67 26.07
C LEU A 215 0.84 -1.13 25.53
N VAL A 216 0.00 -0.20 25.08
CA VAL A 216 -1.32 -0.54 24.50
C VAL A 216 -1.21 -1.33 23.19
N ALA A 217 -0.06 -1.30 22.51
CA ALA A 217 0.15 -2.03 21.27
C ALA A 217 0.60 -3.49 21.48
N GLN A 218 1.11 -3.83 22.67
CA GLN A 218 1.75 -5.13 22.95
C GLN A 218 0.81 -6.33 22.72
N ASN A 219 -0.49 -6.17 22.96
CA ASN A 219 -1.49 -7.23 22.78
C ASN A 219 -2.00 -7.36 21.33
N TYR A 220 -1.53 -6.52 20.42
CA TYR A 220 -2.00 -6.47 19.03
C TYR A 220 -0.83 -6.66 18.07
N TYR A 221 0.15 -5.76 18.15
CA TYR A 221 1.34 -5.71 17.32
C TYR A 221 2.59 -5.68 18.21
N GLY A 222 2.74 -6.69 19.08
CA GLY A 222 3.94 -6.85 19.89
C GLY A 222 5.18 -7.02 19.02
N SER A 223 6.29 -6.43 19.44
CA SER A 223 7.59 -6.55 18.77
C SER A 223 8.24 -7.87 19.21
N PHE A 224 7.70 -8.99 18.75
CA PHE A 224 8.12 -10.31 19.23
C PHE A 224 9.52 -10.63 18.75
N SER A 225 9.78 -10.34 17.48
CA SER A 225 11.01 -10.78 16.82
C SER A 225 12.22 -9.89 17.12
N GLY A 226 12.04 -8.63 17.54
CA GLY A 226 13.15 -7.70 17.81
C GLY A 226 13.01 -6.33 17.13
N TYR A 227 14.09 -5.58 17.06
CA TYR A 227 14.19 -4.37 16.22
C TYR A 227 15.40 -4.39 15.29
N GLU A 228 16.24 -5.43 15.42
CA GLU A 228 17.53 -5.58 14.75
C GLU A 228 17.35 -5.66 13.22
N TYR A 229 16.31 -6.35 12.76
CA TYR A 229 15.98 -6.47 11.35
C TYR A 229 15.36 -5.18 10.78
N GLU A 230 14.61 -4.37 11.54
CA GLU A 230 14.15 -3.06 11.07
C GLU A 230 15.29 -2.08 10.84
N LEU A 231 16.35 -2.14 11.65
CA LEU A 231 17.54 -1.29 11.42
C LEU A 231 18.22 -1.67 10.11
N LEU A 232 18.41 -2.97 9.85
CA LEU A 232 18.97 -3.44 8.58
C LEU A 232 18.04 -3.14 7.39
N TRP A 233 16.73 -3.27 7.57
CA TRP A 233 15.69 -2.98 6.59
C TRP A 233 15.63 -1.51 6.20
N ALA A 234 15.62 -0.61 7.18
CA ALA A 234 15.67 0.82 6.97
C ALA A 234 16.96 1.24 6.25
N ALA A 235 18.11 0.69 6.66
CA ALA A 235 19.39 0.94 5.99
C ALA A 235 19.36 0.43 4.54
N ALA A 236 18.80 -0.74 4.27
CA ALA A 236 18.66 -1.27 2.91
C ALA A 236 17.84 -0.33 2.02
N TRP A 237 16.69 0.15 2.51
CA TRP A 237 15.87 1.10 1.76
C TRP A 237 16.52 2.47 1.58
N LEU A 238 17.22 2.97 2.60
CA LEU A 238 17.98 4.22 2.50
C LEU A 238 19.13 4.09 1.49
N TYR A 239 19.82 2.95 1.43
CA TYR A 239 20.82 2.70 0.40
C TYR A 239 20.19 2.67 -1.00
N HIS A 240 19.11 1.89 -1.20
CA HIS A 240 18.47 1.78 -2.52
C HIS A 240 17.86 3.09 -3.01
N SER A 241 17.42 3.96 -2.10
CA SER A 241 16.84 5.27 -2.43
C SER A 241 17.86 6.40 -2.59
N THR A 242 19.00 6.37 -1.89
CA THR A 242 19.99 7.46 -1.89
C THR A 242 21.30 7.13 -2.60
N GLN A 243 21.66 5.84 -2.67
CA GLN A 243 22.98 5.34 -3.06
C GLN A 243 24.13 5.85 -2.15
N GLU A 244 23.83 6.32 -0.94
CA GLU A 244 24.84 6.74 0.03
C GLU A 244 25.51 5.51 0.65
N GLN A 245 26.83 5.43 0.52
CA GLN A 245 27.62 4.26 0.92
C GLN A 245 27.50 3.93 2.41
N GLN A 246 27.31 4.93 3.27
CA GLN A 246 27.15 4.74 4.72
C GLN A 246 26.07 3.73 5.10
N TYR A 247 24.98 3.64 4.33
CA TYR A 247 23.90 2.69 4.61
C TYR A 247 24.25 1.27 4.17
N LEU A 248 24.98 1.11 3.06
CA LEU A 248 25.51 -0.20 2.66
C LEU A 248 26.57 -0.69 3.65
N ASP A 249 27.43 0.22 4.11
CA ASP A 249 28.44 -0.07 5.13
C ASP A 249 27.77 -0.45 6.46
N TYR A 250 26.64 0.17 6.82
CA TYR A 250 25.86 -0.20 7.99
C TYR A 250 25.34 -1.64 7.88
N ILE A 251 24.74 -2.02 6.75
CA ILE A 251 24.24 -3.39 6.51
C ILE A 251 25.38 -4.41 6.56
N ALA A 252 26.52 -4.06 5.97
CA ALA A 252 27.70 -4.92 5.92
C ALA A 252 28.35 -5.10 7.31
N SER A 253 28.44 -4.02 8.09
CA SER A 253 29.13 -4.02 9.39
C SER A 253 28.28 -4.62 10.51
N ASN A 254 26.96 -4.49 10.41
CA ASN A 254 26.02 -4.95 11.44
C ASN A 254 25.32 -6.27 11.07
N GLY A 255 25.56 -6.84 9.89
CA GLY A 255 24.79 -7.99 9.40
C GLY A 255 24.83 -9.21 10.31
N ASP A 256 26.00 -9.56 10.87
CA ASP A 256 26.12 -10.68 11.80
C ASP A 256 25.51 -10.30 13.17
N ALA A 257 25.89 -9.15 13.72
CA ALA A 257 25.46 -8.71 15.06
C ALA A 257 23.94 -8.45 15.19
N LEU A 258 23.26 -8.12 14.08
CA LEU A 258 21.82 -7.90 14.01
C LEU A 258 21.09 -9.10 13.40
N GLY A 259 21.77 -10.24 13.16
CA GLY A 259 21.18 -11.49 12.67
C GLY A 259 20.83 -11.54 11.18
N GLY A 260 21.13 -10.50 10.41
CA GLY A 260 20.82 -10.42 8.98
C GLY A 260 21.40 -11.55 8.11
N THR A 261 22.56 -12.07 8.51
CA THR A 261 23.31 -13.12 7.80
C THR A 261 23.32 -14.47 8.50
N GLU A 262 22.76 -14.56 9.71
CA GLU A 262 22.81 -15.78 10.53
C GLU A 262 21.58 -16.66 10.25
N TRP A 263 20.38 -16.06 10.29
CA TRP A 263 19.12 -16.79 10.27
C TRP A 263 18.68 -17.18 8.86
N ASP A 264 18.40 -18.48 8.68
CA ASP A 264 17.65 -19.00 7.53
C ASP A 264 16.17 -18.70 7.75
N ALA A 265 15.77 -17.46 7.45
CA ALA A 265 14.39 -17.03 7.58
C ALA A 265 13.48 -17.91 6.72
N THR A 266 12.31 -18.26 7.25
CA THR A 266 11.26 -18.97 6.53
C THR A 266 10.00 -18.12 6.36
N GLU A 267 9.94 -16.96 7.02
CA GLU A 267 8.78 -16.07 7.04
C GLU A 267 9.18 -14.62 6.72
N PHE A 268 8.20 -13.87 6.23
CA PHE A 268 8.32 -12.45 5.93
C PHE A 268 6.97 -11.77 6.17
N GLY A 269 6.95 -10.72 6.97
CA GLY A 269 5.72 -10.05 7.36
C GLY A 269 5.97 -8.77 8.15
N TRP A 270 4.92 -8.20 8.72
CA TRP A 270 5.00 -6.91 9.43
C TRP A 270 5.85 -6.96 10.70
N ASP A 271 6.15 -8.14 11.27
CA ASP A 271 7.03 -8.32 12.45
C ASP A 271 8.39 -8.94 12.08
N VAL A 272 8.61 -9.48 10.87
CA VAL A 272 9.87 -10.16 10.50
C VAL A 272 10.33 -9.77 9.11
N LYS A 273 11.51 -9.12 9.01
CA LYS A 273 12.00 -8.53 7.74
C LYS A 273 13.28 -9.16 7.20
N TYR A 274 13.86 -10.15 7.88
CA TYR A 274 15.15 -10.75 7.49
C TYR A 274 15.18 -11.19 6.02
N ALA A 275 14.16 -11.93 5.56
CA ALA A 275 14.08 -12.35 4.17
C ALA A 275 14.06 -11.17 3.18
N GLY A 276 13.35 -10.08 3.52
CA GLY A 276 13.33 -8.85 2.72
C GLY A 276 14.69 -8.15 2.67
N VAL A 277 15.36 -8.01 3.82
CA VAL A 277 16.74 -7.46 3.91
C VAL A 277 17.69 -8.28 3.05
N GLN A 278 17.64 -9.60 3.18
CA GLN A 278 18.50 -10.53 2.44
C GLN A 278 18.28 -10.41 0.92
N VAL A 279 17.03 -10.31 0.46
CA VAL A 279 16.70 -10.07 -0.96
C VAL A 279 17.23 -8.72 -1.45
N LEU A 280 17.05 -7.64 -0.68
CA LEU A 280 17.54 -6.31 -1.05
C LEU A 280 19.08 -6.24 -1.08
N ALA A 281 19.76 -6.91 -0.15
CA ALA A 281 21.22 -7.00 -0.13
C ALA A 281 21.74 -7.88 -1.28
N ALA A 282 21.08 -9.00 -1.58
CA ALA A 282 21.39 -9.85 -2.72
C ALA A 282 21.31 -9.10 -4.05
N LYS A 283 20.33 -8.18 -4.21
CA LYS A 283 20.25 -7.29 -5.38
C LYS A 283 21.56 -6.54 -5.64
N VAL A 284 22.20 -6.05 -4.58
CA VAL A 284 23.49 -5.34 -4.65
C VAL A 284 24.59 -6.27 -5.13
N THR A 285 24.70 -7.47 -4.55
CA THR A 285 25.65 -8.51 -4.94
C THR A 285 25.50 -8.89 -6.41
N ILE A 286 24.27 -9.20 -6.84
CA ILE A 286 23.95 -9.60 -8.22
C ILE A 286 24.35 -8.48 -9.20
N ARG A 287 24.03 -7.22 -8.89
CA ARG A 287 24.41 -6.05 -9.71
C ARG A 287 25.93 -5.91 -9.84
N SER A 288 26.68 -6.04 -8.75
CA SER A 288 28.15 -5.95 -8.76
C SER A 288 28.78 -7.03 -9.63
N LEU A 289 28.26 -8.26 -9.57
CA LEU A 289 28.74 -9.40 -10.36
C LEU A 289 28.52 -9.22 -11.87
N ILE A 290 27.45 -8.54 -12.29
CA ILE A 290 27.17 -8.26 -13.71
C ILE A 290 27.97 -7.07 -14.21
N GLY A 291 28.10 -6.02 -13.39
CA GLY A 291 28.79 -4.79 -13.73
C GLY A 291 30.32 -4.92 -13.83
N ARG A 292 30.89 -6.10 -13.54
CA ARG A 292 32.34 -6.32 -13.35
C ARG A 292 32.97 -5.34 -12.36
N ALA A 293 32.19 -4.95 -11.34
CA ALA A 293 32.68 -4.11 -10.25
C ALA A 293 33.60 -4.92 -9.33
N ALA A 294 34.20 -4.26 -8.33
CA ALA A 294 34.94 -4.95 -7.27
C ALA A 294 34.09 -6.06 -6.64
N GLN A 295 34.75 -7.14 -6.18
CA GLN A 295 34.06 -8.24 -5.51
C GLN A 295 33.23 -7.70 -4.34
N PRO A 296 31.96 -8.15 -4.21
CA PRO A 296 31.12 -7.71 -3.09
C PRO A 296 31.77 -8.12 -1.77
N ALA A 297 31.52 -7.35 -0.71
CA ALA A 297 32.00 -7.71 0.62
C ALA A 297 31.47 -9.12 0.99
N PRO A 298 32.28 -10.00 1.62
CA PRO A 298 31.86 -11.38 1.92
C PRO A 298 30.54 -11.50 2.70
N VAL A 299 30.19 -10.48 3.48
CA VAL A 299 28.91 -10.39 4.18
C VAL A 299 27.71 -10.31 3.21
N LEU A 300 27.84 -9.60 2.08
CA LEU A 300 26.78 -9.48 1.07
C LEU A 300 26.57 -10.78 0.29
N GLU A 301 27.61 -11.60 0.16
CA GLU A 301 27.48 -12.97 -0.38
C GLU A 301 26.71 -13.87 0.60
N ARG A 302 26.95 -13.75 1.91
CA ARG A 302 26.16 -14.46 2.92
C ARG A 302 24.69 -14.04 2.91
N TYR A 303 24.39 -12.74 2.78
CA TYR A 303 23.01 -12.28 2.57
C TYR A 303 22.36 -12.92 1.34
N GLN A 304 23.08 -13.02 0.23
CA GLN A 304 22.58 -13.71 -0.96
C GLN A 304 22.28 -15.19 -0.66
N GLN A 305 23.19 -15.91 0.02
CA GLN A 305 22.95 -17.30 0.41
C GLN A 305 21.69 -17.46 1.28
N LYS A 306 21.43 -16.51 2.19
CA LYS A 306 20.24 -16.52 3.04
C LYS A 306 18.95 -16.20 2.26
N ALA A 307 19.02 -15.26 1.31
CA ALA A 307 17.91 -15.03 0.39
C ALA A 307 17.58 -16.30 -0.40
N GLU A 308 18.59 -16.99 -0.94
CA GLU A 308 18.42 -18.26 -1.66
C GLU A 308 17.84 -19.36 -0.76
N SER A 309 18.28 -19.43 0.50
CA SER A 309 17.75 -20.34 1.53
C SER A 309 16.25 -20.14 1.73
N PHE A 310 15.80 -18.88 1.91
CA PHE A 310 14.37 -18.55 2.00
C PHE A 310 13.59 -19.04 0.76
N MET A 311 14.09 -18.73 -0.45
CA MET A 311 13.44 -19.18 -1.69
C MET A 311 13.34 -20.71 -1.75
N CYS A 312 14.41 -21.42 -1.39
CA CYS A 312 14.45 -22.88 -1.33
C CYS A 312 13.42 -23.45 -0.36
N SER A 313 13.32 -22.86 0.83
CA SER A 313 12.37 -23.26 1.86
C SER A 313 10.92 -23.07 1.41
N CYS A 314 10.61 -21.98 0.72
CA CYS A 314 9.28 -21.76 0.16
C CYS A 314 8.94 -22.78 -0.93
N ILE A 315 9.88 -23.18 -1.80
CA ILE A 315 9.59 -24.14 -2.89
C ILE A 315 9.72 -25.62 -2.48
N GLY A 316 9.96 -25.92 -1.20
CA GLY A 316 10.07 -27.28 -0.69
C GLY A 316 11.39 -27.99 -1.05
N ARG A 317 12.46 -27.23 -1.28
CA ARG A 317 13.79 -27.75 -1.65
C ARG A 317 14.92 -27.25 -0.75
N GLY A 318 14.59 -26.58 0.35
CA GLY A 318 15.52 -26.17 1.39
C GLY A 318 15.75 -27.27 2.43
N THR A 319 16.63 -26.98 3.39
CA THR A 319 16.87 -27.81 4.58
C THR A 319 15.79 -27.63 5.65
N ASN A 320 15.15 -26.46 5.68
CA ASN A 320 14.05 -26.12 6.59
C ASN A 320 12.86 -25.59 5.78
N ASN A 321 12.05 -26.49 5.22
CA ASN A 321 10.95 -26.11 4.33
C ASN A 321 9.75 -25.58 5.09
N VAL A 322 9.09 -24.58 4.50
CA VAL A 322 7.80 -24.07 4.99
C VAL A 322 6.75 -25.18 4.86
N GLN A 323 5.91 -25.33 5.88
CA GLN A 323 4.83 -26.31 5.86
C GLN A 323 3.80 -25.96 4.78
N ARG A 324 3.06 -26.97 4.30
CA ARG A 324 1.99 -26.78 3.33
C ARG A 324 0.72 -27.46 3.79
N THR A 325 -0.41 -26.83 3.50
CA THR A 325 -1.71 -27.48 3.59
C THR A 325 -1.83 -28.60 2.54
N PRO A 326 -2.77 -29.54 2.67
CA PRO A 326 -3.06 -30.54 1.63
C PRO A 326 -3.29 -29.95 0.23
N GLY A 327 -3.90 -28.76 0.14
CA GLY A 327 -4.14 -27.99 -1.08
C GLY A 327 -2.92 -27.23 -1.61
N GLY A 328 -1.80 -27.28 -0.90
CA GLY A 328 -0.53 -26.71 -1.34
C GLY A 328 -0.29 -25.25 -0.94
N LEU A 329 -1.11 -24.65 -0.07
CA LEU A 329 -0.86 -23.32 0.48
C LEU A 329 0.32 -23.35 1.46
N LEU A 330 1.23 -22.38 1.40
CA LEU A 330 2.25 -22.19 2.43
C LEU A 330 1.58 -21.88 3.78
N PHE A 331 1.99 -22.57 4.84
CA PHE A 331 1.34 -22.47 6.15
C PHE A 331 2.35 -22.22 7.27
N HIS A 332 2.12 -21.14 8.02
CA HIS A 332 2.92 -20.74 9.18
C HIS A 332 2.12 -20.83 10.47
N GLN A 333 0.88 -20.34 10.45
CA GLN A 333 0.05 -20.23 11.65
C GLN A 333 -1.44 -20.11 11.31
N SER A 334 -2.32 -20.33 12.29
CA SER A 334 -3.77 -20.29 12.07
C SER A 334 -4.33 -18.86 11.95
N TRP A 335 -3.82 -17.90 12.73
CA TRP A 335 -4.27 -16.51 12.65
C TRP A 335 -3.60 -15.80 11.48
N ASN A 336 -4.40 -15.33 10.53
CA ASN A 336 -3.97 -14.49 9.43
C ASN A 336 -2.76 -15.04 8.64
N ASN A 337 -2.81 -16.31 8.25
CA ASN A 337 -1.74 -17.00 7.52
C ASN A 337 -1.38 -16.33 6.19
N LEU A 338 -2.38 -15.77 5.49
CA LEU A 338 -2.17 -15.21 4.15
C LEU A 338 -1.21 -14.02 4.12
N GLN A 339 -0.89 -13.38 5.26
CA GLN A 339 0.18 -12.37 5.33
C GLN A 339 1.54 -12.94 4.88
N PHE A 340 1.86 -14.17 5.31
CA PHE A 340 3.14 -14.82 5.01
C PHE A 340 3.13 -15.36 3.58
N VAL A 341 1.96 -15.80 3.11
CA VAL A 341 1.77 -16.28 1.74
C VAL A 341 1.98 -15.15 0.74
N THR A 342 1.34 -13.99 0.93
CA THR A 342 1.51 -12.86 0.01
C THR A 342 2.91 -12.26 0.10
N GLY A 343 3.50 -12.20 1.30
CA GLY A 343 4.89 -11.81 1.52
C GLY A 343 5.89 -12.74 0.79
N ALA A 344 5.75 -14.05 0.94
CA ALA A 344 6.59 -15.05 0.28
C ALA A 344 6.41 -15.02 -1.24
N ALA A 345 5.17 -14.95 -1.74
CA ALA A 345 4.90 -14.81 -3.17
C ALA A 345 5.58 -13.58 -3.76
N PHE A 346 5.53 -12.44 -3.05
CA PHE A 346 6.21 -11.23 -3.47
C PHE A 346 7.74 -11.39 -3.54
N LEU A 347 8.38 -11.90 -2.48
CA LEU A 347 9.83 -12.09 -2.47
C LEU A 347 10.30 -13.10 -3.53
N LEU A 348 9.56 -14.20 -3.74
CA LEU A 348 9.82 -15.16 -4.81
C LEU A 348 9.78 -14.49 -6.19
N THR A 349 8.75 -13.67 -6.43
CA THR A 349 8.57 -12.94 -7.69
C THR A 349 9.74 -12.00 -7.96
N VAL A 350 10.06 -11.13 -6.98
CA VAL A 350 11.11 -10.11 -7.10
C VAL A 350 12.49 -10.75 -7.28
N TYR A 351 12.81 -11.77 -6.48
CA TYR A 351 14.10 -12.43 -6.57
C TYR A 351 14.27 -13.21 -7.88
N SER A 352 13.22 -13.88 -8.36
CA SER A 352 13.21 -14.54 -9.68
C SER A 352 13.48 -13.55 -10.82
N ASP A 353 12.91 -12.34 -10.72
CA ASP A 353 13.13 -11.27 -11.70
C ASP A 353 14.55 -10.68 -11.63
N TYR A 354 15.16 -10.58 -10.44
CA TYR A 354 16.57 -10.20 -10.30
C TYR A 354 17.50 -11.20 -11.00
N LEU A 355 17.26 -12.50 -10.80
CA LEU A 355 18.04 -13.56 -11.45
C LEU A 355 17.83 -13.57 -12.96
N SER A 356 16.59 -13.41 -13.41
CA SER A 356 16.25 -13.31 -14.83
C SER A 356 16.94 -12.12 -15.50
N SER A 357 16.93 -10.96 -14.84
CA SER A 357 17.63 -9.74 -15.27
C SER A 357 19.15 -9.91 -15.36
N ALA A 358 19.73 -10.80 -14.55
CA ALA A 358 21.16 -11.11 -14.57
C ALA A 358 21.60 -11.93 -15.79
N GLY A 359 20.65 -12.51 -16.55
CA GLY A 359 20.94 -13.44 -17.64
C GLY A 359 21.66 -14.72 -17.16
N ARG A 360 21.61 -15.00 -15.85
CA ARG A 360 22.28 -16.13 -15.23
C ARG A 360 21.25 -17.19 -14.84
N THR A 361 21.50 -18.43 -15.21
CA THR A 361 21.28 -19.56 -14.31
C THR A 361 22.42 -19.53 -13.29
N ILE A 362 22.31 -18.69 -12.25
CA ILE A 362 23.15 -18.90 -11.06
C ILE A 362 22.85 -20.35 -10.65
N PRO A 363 23.86 -21.23 -10.42
CA PRO A 363 23.62 -22.52 -9.80
C PRO A 363 23.16 -22.24 -8.36
N LEU A 364 21.89 -21.91 -8.24
CA LEU A 364 21.18 -21.72 -6.99
C LEU A 364 21.15 -23.08 -6.32
N LEU A 365 21.39 -23.14 -5.01
CA LEU A 365 21.47 -24.40 -4.26
C LEU A 365 20.29 -25.37 -4.50
N CYS A 366 19.12 -24.85 -4.88
CA CYS A 366 17.93 -25.64 -5.18
C CYS A 366 17.12 -25.21 -6.43
N PHE A 367 17.44 -24.04 -6.99
CA PHE A 367 16.59 -23.32 -7.97
C PHE A 367 17.06 -23.62 -9.40
N ALA A 368 17.16 -24.90 -9.75
CA ALA A 368 17.39 -25.34 -11.13
C ALA A 368 16.10 -25.30 -11.99
N TYR A 369 15.06 -24.57 -11.56
CA TYR A 369 13.73 -24.69 -12.15
C TYR A 369 12.98 -23.35 -12.18
N ARG A 370 12.51 -22.97 -13.37
CA ARG A 370 11.66 -21.80 -13.66
C ARG A 370 10.19 -22.05 -13.26
N ALA A 371 9.92 -22.63 -12.08
CA ALA A 371 8.55 -22.98 -11.65
C ALA A 371 7.80 -21.76 -11.11
N PRO A 372 6.48 -21.71 -11.37
CA PRO A 372 5.59 -20.63 -10.98
C PRO A 372 5.05 -20.82 -9.55
N VAL A 373 5.91 -20.92 -8.52
CA VAL A 373 5.45 -21.09 -7.12
C VAL A 373 4.73 -19.84 -6.61
N ASP A 374 5.17 -18.66 -7.05
CA ASP A 374 4.45 -17.39 -6.89
C ASP A 374 3.05 -17.45 -7.52
N PHE A 375 2.91 -17.95 -8.76
CA PHE A 375 1.59 -18.11 -9.39
C PHE A 375 0.72 -19.07 -8.58
N ALA A 376 1.23 -20.23 -8.18
CA ALA A 376 0.43 -21.23 -7.46
C ALA A 376 -0.13 -20.70 -6.12
N GLN A 377 0.61 -19.85 -5.40
CA GLN A 377 0.09 -19.24 -4.17
C GLN A 377 -0.95 -18.16 -4.46
N VAL A 378 -0.77 -17.37 -5.54
CA VAL A 378 -1.75 -16.35 -5.95
C VAL A 378 -3.02 -17.00 -6.48
N ASP A 379 -2.90 -18.02 -7.33
CA ASP A 379 -4.02 -18.80 -7.86
C ASP A 379 -4.81 -19.45 -6.72
N TYR A 380 -4.12 -20.00 -5.72
CA TYR A 380 -4.78 -20.50 -4.51
C TYR A 380 -5.61 -19.41 -3.83
N ILE A 381 -5.07 -18.19 -3.67
CA ILE A 381 -5.82 -17.05 -3.09
C ILE A 381 -7.01 -16.67 -3.97
N LEU A 382 -6.90 -16.79 -5.29
CA LEU A 382 -7.93 -16.37 -6.25
C LEU A 382 -8.99 -17.44 -6.55
N GLY A 383 -8.77 -18.70 -6.12
CA GLY A 383 -9.80 -19.74 -6.14
C GLY A 383 -9.30 -21.15 -6.46
N ASP A 384 -8.05 -21.33 -6.86
CA ASP A 384 -7.46 -22.64 -7.20
C ASP A 384 -7.04 -23.39 -5.94
N ASN A 385 -8.01 -23.67 -5.09
CA ASN A 385 -7.86 -24.38 -3.83
C ASN A 385 -8.92 -25.49 -3.72
N PRO A 386 -8.79 -26.43 -2.76
CA PRO A 386 -9.75 -27.55 -2.62
C PRO A 386 -11.22 -27.13 -2.46
N ARG A 387 -11.48 -25.88 -2.07
CA ARG A 387 -12.83 -25.32 -1.88
C ARG A 387 -13.36 -24.57 -3.10
N GLY A 388 -12.53 -24.32 -4.12
CA GLY A 388 -12.90 -23.50 -5.28
C GLY A 388 -13.33 -22.08 -4.90
N THR A 389 -12.82 -21.54 -3.77
CA THR A 389 -13.27 -20.26 -3.19
C THR A 389 -12.16 -19.23 -3.20
N SER A 390 -12.40 -18.06 -3.78
CA SER A 390 -11.46 -16.94 -3.69
C SER A 390 -11.37 -16.42 -2.26
N TYR A 391 -10.17 -16.25 -1.72
CA TYR A 391 -9.90 -15.55 -0.47
C TYR A 391 -9.74 -14.03 -0.66
N MET A 392 -9.84 -13.54 -1.90
CA MET A 392 -10.02 -12.11 -2.20
C MET A 392 -11.52 -11.79 -2.33
N VAL A 393 -12.02 -10.95 -1.44
CA VAL A 393 -13.43 -10.56 -1.38
C VAL A 393 -13.86 -9.88 -2.68
N GLY A 394 -14.94 -10.37 -3.28
CA GLY A 394 -15.51 -9.82 -4.52
C GLY A 394 -14.75 -10.21 -5.79
N TYR A 395 -13.80 -11.14 -5.72
CA TYR A 395 -13.16 -11.76 -6.88
C TYR A 395 -13.71 -13.18 -7.10
N GLY A 396 -13.90 -13.57 -8.36
CA GLY A 396 -14.51 -14.85 -8.73
C GLY A 396 -15.99 -14.98 -8.34
N ASP A 397 -16.54 -16.18 -8.54
CA ASP A 397 -17.96 -16.47 -8.27
C ASP A 397 -18.24 -16.75 -6.79
N THR A 398 -17.25 -17.29 -6.07
CA THR A 398 -17.36 -17.63 -4.65
C THR A 398 -16.24 -16.99 -3.86
N PHE A 399 -16.60 -16.27 -2.79
CA PHE A 399 -15.69 -15.52 -1.92
C PHE A 399 -16.34 -15.28 -0.54
N PRO A 400 -15.56 -14.99 0.53
CA PRO A 400 -16.07 -14.66 1.85
C PRO A 400 -17.04 -13.48 1.85
N ARG A 401 -18.20 -13.64 2.49
CA ARG A 401 -19.25 -12.63 2.56
C ARG A 401 -19.49 -12.10 3.97
N LYS A 402 -18.86 -12.68 5.00
CA LYS A 402 -19.04 -12.29 6.40
C LYS A 402 -17.71 -11.90 7.05
N VAL A 403 -16.87 -11.16 6.33
CA VAL A 403 -15.56 -10.74 6.82
C VAL A 403 -15.64 -9.95 8.14
N HIS A 404 -14.67 -10.20 9.04
CA HIS A 404 -14.51 -9.48 10.31
C HIS A 404 -14.06 -8.04 10.04
N HIS A 405 -15.01 -7.15 9.70
CA HIS A 405 -14.67 -5.76 9.37
C HIS A 405 -15.81 -4.79 9.64
N ARG A 406 -15.68 -3.92 10.65
CA ARG A 406 -16.73 -2.98 11.10
C ARG A 406 -17.43 -2.23 9.96
N GLY A 407 -16.67 -1.50 9.13
CA GLY A 407 -17.21 -0.72 8.01
C GLY A 407 -17.97 -1.55 6.95
N SER A 408 -17.46 -2.72 6.56
CA SER A 408 -18.14 -3.66 5.66
C SER A 408 -19.43 -4.22 6.27
N SER A 409 -19.37 -4.48 7.57
CA SER A 409 -20.30 -5.34 8.30
C SER A 409 -21.56 -4.61 8.82
N ILE A 410 -21.51 -3.28 8.86
CA ILE A 410 -22.57 -2.37 9.32
C ILE A 410 -23.10 -1.58 8.11
N VAL A 411 -24.41 -1.29 8.04
CA VAL A 411 -25.00 -0.51 6.93
C VAL A 411 -24.24 0.80 6.68
N SER A 412 -23.95 1.11 5.41
CA SER A 412 -23.26 2.36 5.05
C SER A 412 -23.93 3.60 5.65
N ILE A 413 -23.12 4.57 6.10
CA ILE A 413 -23.60 5.90 6.52
C ILE A 413 -24.35 6.63 5.42
N LYS A 414 -24.07 6.34 4.14
CA LYS A 414 -24.78 6.92 2.99
C LYS A 414 -26.17 6.33 2.77
N VAL A 415 -26.40 5.10 3.27
CA VAL A 415 -27.70 4.43 3.20
C VAL A 415 -28.53 4.73 4.45
N SER A 416 -27.91 4.71 5.64
CA SER A 416 -28.55 5.06 6.90
C SER A 416 -27.66 6.01 7.69
N PRO A 417 -28.03 7.30 7.82
CA PRO A 417 -27.25 8.29 8.56
C PRO A 417 -27.43 8.17 10.08
N ALA A 418 -28.36 7.33 10.55
CA ALA A 418 -28.54 7.07 11.98
C ALA A 418 -27.27 6.43 12.56
N THR A 419 -26.75 7.01 13.64
CA THR A 419 -25.54 6.53 14.34
C THR A 419 -25.75 5.11 14.86
N VAL A 420 -24.76 4.25 14.64
CA VAL A 420 -24.71 2.92 15.27
C VAL A 420 -23.82 3.01 16.52
N SER A 421 -24.44 2.87 17.69
CA SER A 421 -23.73 2.99 18.97
C SER A 421 -22.84 1.77 19.25
N CYS A 422 -21.88 1.94 20.17
CA CYS A 422 -20.85 0.93 20.52
C CYS A 422 -21.38 -0.50 20.73
N ARG A 423 -22.40 -0.67 21.59
CA ARG A 423 -22.96 -1.98 21.94
C ARG A 423 -24.02 -2.46 20.94
N GLU A 424 -24.83 -1.53 20.43
CA GLU A 424 -25.81 -1.82 19.37
C GLU A 424 -25.15 -2.43 18.13
N GLY A 425 -23.94 -1.98 17.81
CA GLY A 425 -23.10 -2.56 16.79
C GLY A 425 -22.87 -4.06 16.96
N TYR A 426 -22.58 -4.50 18.18
CA TYR A 426 -22.40 -5.91 18.51
C TYR A 426 -23.73 -6.67 18.42
N ASP A 427 -24.78 -6.11 19.02
CA ASP A 427 -26.08 -6.76 19.14
C ASP A 427 -26.78 -6.93 17.78
N THR A 428 -26.63 -5.94 16.89
CA THR A 428 -27.38 -5.86 15.63
C THR A 428 -26.57 -6.31 14.43
N TRP A 429 -25.29 -5.93 14.38
CA TRP A 429 -24.47 -6.11 13.19
C TRP A 429 -23.48 -7.24 13.37
N PHE A 430 -22.65 -7.25 14.41
CA PHE A 430 -21.59 -8.26 14.57
C PHE A 430 -22.14 -9.70 14.54
N ALA A 431 -23.21 -9.98 15.29
CA ALA A 431 -23.81 -11.32 15.37
C ALA A 431 -24.72 -11.67 14.17
N ARG A 432 -24.83 -10.77 13.18
CA ARG A 432 -25.75 -10.93 12.05
C ARG A 432 -25.34 -12.11 11.16
N LYS A 433 -26.27 -13.03 10.90
CA LYS A 433 -26.00 -14.24 10.09
C LYS A 433 -25.94 -13.97 8.58
N GLN A 434 -26.54 -12.88 8.11
CA GLN A 434 -26.52 -12.50 6.69
C GLN A 434 -25.14 -11.97 6.29
N SER A 435 -24.90 -11.91 4.98
CA SER A 435 -23.71 -11.26 4.40
C SER A 435 -23.56 -9.81 4.87
N ASN A 436 -22.31 -9.34 4.88
CA ASN A 436 -21.98 -7.95 5.13
C ASN A 436 -22.73 -7.04 4.11
N PRO A 437 -23.37 -5.95 4.56
CA PRO A 437 -24.12 -5.05 3.69
C PRO A 437 -23.25 -4.33 2.68
N ASN A 438 -21.97 -4.06 3.00
CA ASN A 438 -21.03 -3.46 2.06
C ASN A 438 -19.96 -4.48 1.70
N VAL A 439 -19.86 -4.83 0.42
CA VAL A 439 -18.83 -5.77 -0.05
C VAL A 439 -17.47 -5.07 0.01
N LEU A 440 -16.55 -5.63 0.80
CA LEU A 440 -15.18 -5.10 0.97
C LEU A 440 -14.29 -5.55 -0.19
N VAL A 441 -14.58 -5.04 -1.38
CA VAL A 441 -13.94 -5.48 -2.63
C VAL A 441 -12.42 -5.41 -2.54
N GLY A 442 -11.76 -6.51 -2.89
CA GLY A 442 -10.31 -6.65 -2.96
C GLY A 442 -9.62 -7.06 -1.67
N ALA A 443 -10.32 -7.07 -0.52
CA ALA A 443 -9.73 -7.50 0.74
C ALA A 443 -9.29 -8.97 0.69
N ILE A 444 -8.05 -9.25 1.10
CA ILE A 444 -7.54 -10.61 1.30
C ILE A 444 -7.68 -10.94 2.79
N VAL A 445 -8.53 -11.91 3.10
CA VAL A 445 -8.80 -12.36 4.47
C VAL A 445 -7.62 -13.15 5.06
N GLY A 446 -7.72 -13.61 6.30
CA GLY A 446 -6.67 -14.42 6.95
C GLY A 446 -6.40 -15.78 6.29
N GLY A 447 -7.41 -16.36 5.66
CA GLY A 447 -7.30 -17.61 4.88
C GLY A 447 -7.70 -18.87 5.65
N PRO A 448 -7.49 -20.05 5.06
CA PRO A 448 -7.88 -21.32 5.68
C PRO A 448 -6.94 -21.75 6.82
N ASP A 449 -7.37 -22.76 7.58
CA ASP A 449 -6.49 -23.48 8.51
C ASP A 449 -5.53 -24.44 7.79
N ALA A 450 -4.77 -25.22 8.59
CA ALA A 450 -3.75 -26.14 8.12
C ALA A 450 -4.27 -27.26 7.20
N ASP A 451 -5.59 -27.51 7.23
CA ASP A 451 -6.26 -28.59 6.50
C ASP A 451 -7.13 -28.04 5.34
N ASP A 452 -6.85 -26.80 4.90
CA ASP A 452 -7.63 -26.07 3.87
C ASP A 452 -9.08 -25.77 4.27
N ASN A 453 -9.46 -25.88 5.54
CA ASN A 453 -10.81 -25.56 5.98
C ASN A 453 -10.96 -24.05 6.22
N PHE A 454 -12.11 -23.52 5.80
CA PHE A 454 -12.45 -22.11 5.98
C PHE A 454 -13.90 -21.94 6.42
N VAL A 455 -14.10 -21.12 7.44
CA VAL A 455 -15.41 -20.82 8.02
C VAL A 455 -15.70 -19.33 7.87
N ASP A 456 -16.58 -18.98 6.91
CA ASP A 456 -17.00 -17.61 6.60
C ASP A 456 -17.97 -17.05 7.67
N GLU A 457 -17.41 -16.75 8.83
CA GLU A 457 -18.12 -16.22 9.99
C GLU A 457 -17.40 -15.01 10.57
N ARG A 458 -18.15 -13.94 10.81
CA ARG A 458 -17.61 -12.64 11.24
C ARG A 458 -16.86 -12.68 12.55
N TYR A 459 -17.16 -13.63 13.44
CA TYR A 459 -16.43 -13.79 14.70
C TYR A 459 -15.17 -14.65 14.57
N ASN A 460 -14.99 -15.35 13.45
CA ASN A 460 -13.78 -16.11 13.15
C ASN A 460 -12.73 -15.16 12.56
N TYR A 461 -12.22 -14.25 13.40
CA TYR A 461 -11.26 -13.23 12.97
C TYR A 461 -9.94 -13.85 12.49
N ASP A 462 -9.52 -15.00 13.02
CA ASP A 462 -8.34 -15.75 12.58
C ASP A 462 -8.32 -15.96 11.05
N GLN A 463 -9.47 -16.33 10.48
CA GLN A 463 -9.60 -16.64 9.05
C GLN A 463 -10.23 -15.52 8.25
N THR A 464 -11.16 -14.75 8.82
CA THR A 464 -12.01 -13.82 8.06
C THR A 464 -11.61 -12.34 8.18
N GLU A 465 -10.62 -12.01 9.01
CA GLU A 465 -10.11 -10.65 9.14
C GLU A 465 -9.15 -10.32 8.00
N PRO A 466 -9.44 -9.28 7.20
CA PRO A 466 -8.47 -8.75 6.25
C PRO A 466 -7.61 -7.67 6.90
N THR A 467 -6.34 -7.59 6.50
CA THR A 467 -5.41 -6.57 6.98
C THR A 467 -4.72 -5.85 5.84
N THR A 468 -4.33 -4.60 6.08
CA THR A 468 -3.60 -3.78 5.09
C THR A 468 -2.32 -4.47 4.57
N TYR A 469 -1.59 -5.17 5.44
CA TYR A 469 -0.35 -5.85 5.11
C TYR A 469 -0.53 -7.21 4.43
N ASN A 470 -1.72 -7.84 4.46
CA ASN A 470 -2.01 -8.97 3.58
C ASN A 470 -2.04 -8.53 2.11
N ASN A 471 -2.68 -7.39 1.87
CA ASN A 471 -2.93 -6.85 0.53
C ASN A 471 -1.73 -6.10 -0.07
N ALA A 472 -0.83 -5.57 0.74
CA ALA A 472 0.25 -4.72 0.24
C ALA A 472 1.26 -5.46 -0.68
N PRO A 473 1.77 -6.65 -0.31
CA PRO A 473 2.71 -7.39 -1.16
C PRO A 473 2.07 -7.83 -2.48
N ILE A 474 0.77 -8.18 -2.48
CA ILE A 474 0.10 -8.78 -3.64
C ILE A 474 0.00 -7.83 -4.83
N LEU A 475 0.01 -6.50 -4.62
CA LEU A 475 -0.10 -5.51 -5.70
C LEU A 475 1.03 -5.66 -6.71
N GLY A 476 2.26 -5.79 -6.23
CA GLY A 476 3.43 -5.98 -7.10
C GLY A 476 3.35 -7.30 -7.87
N VAL A 477 2.95 -8.38 -7.19
CA VAL A 477 2.81 -9.71 -7.79
C VAL A 477 1.74 -9.69 -8.88
N LEU A 478 0.53 -9.21 -8.59
CA LEU A 478 -0.56 -9.15 -9.57
C LEU A 478 -0.21 -8.30 -10.79
N ALA A 479 0.46 -7.16 -10.59
CA ALA A 479 0.96 -6.35 -11.70
C ALA A 479 1.95 -7.14 -12.55
N ARG A 480 2.86 -7.88 -11.91
CA ARG A 480 3.86 -8.70 -12.59
C ARG A 480 3.28 -9.92 -13.32
N LEU A 481 2.24 -10.55 -12.77
CA LEU A 481 1.52 -11.65 -13.41
C LEU A 481 0.70 -11.15 -14.61
N HIS A 482 0.01 -10.02 -14.46
CA HIS A 482 -0.77 -9.40 -15.53
C HIS A 482 0.09 -8.86 -16.68
N GLY A 483 1.13 -8.08 -16.35
CA GLY A 483 1.98 -7.41 -17.35
C GLY A 483 3.17 -8.24 -17.84
N GLY A 484 3.43 -9.39 -17.23
CA GLY A 484 4.59 -10.24 -17.52
C GLY A 484 5.95 -9.63 -17.17
N HIS A 485 7.03 -10.33 -17.55
CA HIS A 485 8.42 -9.87 -17.31
C HIS A 485 8.74 -8.56 -18.05
N GLY A 486 8.04 -8.25 -19.15
CA GLY A 486 8.16 -7.00 -19.91
C GLY A 486 9.55 -6.65 -20.45
N GLY A 487 10.54 -7.56 -20.35
CA GLY A 487 11.94 -7.29 -20.68
C GLY A 487 12.60 -6.23 -19.80
N TYR A 488 12.01 -5.90 -18.65
CA TYR A 488 12.56 -4.90 -17.74
C TYR A 488 13.71 -5.49 -16.92
N ASN A 489 14.73 -4.67 -16.67
CA ASN A 489 15.85 -5.05 -15.82
C ASN A 489 15.61 -4.55 -14.40
N GLN A 490 15.16 -5.44 -13.52
CA GLN A 490 14.86 -5.13 -12.11
C GLN A 490 16.11 -4.86 -11.27
N LEU A 491 17.33 -5.15 -11.78
CA LEU A 491 18.58 -4.84 -11.10
C LEU A 491 19.02 -3.38 -11.27
N LEU A 492 18.45 -2.68 -12.26
CA LEU A 492 18.66 -1.27 -12.44
C LEU A 492 17.63 -0.50 -11.59
N SER A 493 18.08 0.53 -10.88
CA SER A 493 17.17 1.51 -10.28
C SER A 493 16.51 2.33 -11.41
N GLY A 494 15.54 1.70 -12.08
CA GLY A 494 14.72 2.33 -13.10
C GLY A 494 13.81 3.33 -12.43
N ALA A 495 13.67 4.51 -13.02
CA ALA A 495 12.69 5.45 -12.51
C ALA A 495 11.27 4.93 -12.81
N VAL A 496 10.41 4.95 -11.78
CA VAL A 496 8.97 4.70 -11.92
C VAL A 496 8.43 5.65 -13.01
N PRO A 497 7.65 5.15 -13.98
CA PRO A 497 7.09 6.00 -15.03
C PRO A 497 6.15 7.04 -14.43
N LEU A 498 5.90 8.11 -15.17
CA LEU A 498 4.84 9.04 -14.78
C LEU A 498 3.51 8.31 -14.98
N PRO A 499 2.60 8.35 -13.98
CA PRO A 499 1.28 7.77 -14.17
C PRO A 499 0.60 8.47 -15.33
N SER A 500 -0.03 7.71 -16.22
CA SER A 500 -1.00 8.31 -17.13
C SER A 500 -2.03 9.02 -16.27
N MET A 501 -2.26 10.29 -16.60
CA MET A 501 -3.38 11.01 -16.00
C MET A 501 -4.60 10.12 -16.21
N PRO A 502 -5.40 9.81 -15.17
CA PRO A 502 -6.58 8.97 -15.34
C PRO A 502 -7.32 9.54 -16.53
N VAL A 503 -7.63 8.68 -17.50
CA VAL A 503 -8.52 9.01 -18.61
C VAL A 503 -9.91 9.19 -17.99
N GLY A 504 -10.08 10.27 -17.22
CA GLY A 504 -11.35 10.96 -17.20
C GLY A 504 -11.68 11.18 -18.67
N ARG A 505 -12.85 10.68 -19.09
CA ARG A 505 -13.48 10.96 -20.38
C ARG A 505 -12.83 12.17 -21.02
N LYS A 506 -12.17 12.00 -22.17
CA LYS A 506 -11.67 13.11 -23.00
C LYS A 506 -12.64 14.27 -22.85
N PRO A 507 -12.26 15.39 -22.20
CA PRO A 507 -13.14 16.55 -22.17
C PRO A 507 -13.29 16.93 -23.64
N SER A 508 -14.51 16.79 -24.16
CA SER A 508 -14.90 17.42 -25.40
C SER A 508 -14.42 18.87 -25.31
N SER A 509 -13.48 19.27 -26.17
CA SER A 509 -13.00 20.65 -26.37
C SER A 509 -13.12 21.55 -25.13
N GLN A 510 -12.04 21.73 -24.35
CA GLN A 510 -11.99 22.57 -23.14
C GLN A 510 -12.90 23.80 -23.26
N ALA A 511 -14.05 23.77 -22.57
CA ALA A 511 -15.04 24.85 -22.59
C ALA A 511 -14.52 26.14 -21.95
N PHE A 512 -13.33 26.12 -21.35
CA PHE A 512 -12.75 27.25 -20.65
C PHE A 512 -11.27 27.44 -21.02
N ALA A 513 -10.87 28.69 -21.19
CA ALA A 513 -9.46 29.09 -21.27
C ALA A 513 -9.06 29.84 -20.00
N ILE A 514 -7.82 29.63 -19.54
CA ILE A 514 -7.27 30.31 -18.37
C ILE A 514 -5.94 30.95 -18.77
N GLU A 515 -5.85 32.26 -18.64
CA GLU A 515 -4.66 33.04 -18.93
C GLU A 515 -4.13 33.67 -17.64
N GLN A 516 -2.84 33.50 -17.35
CA GLN A 516 -2.21 34.09 -16.17
C GLN A 516 -1.10 35.04 -16.58
N ARG A 517 -1.10 36.25 -16.01
CA ARG A 517 -0.05 37.24 -16.23
C ARG A 517 0.44 37.86 -14.93
N GLN A 518 1.74 38.08 -14.85
CA GLN A 518 2.33 38.89 -13.78
C GLN A 518 2.02 40.38 -14.04
N THR A 519 1.43 41.07 -13.08
CA THR A 519 1.05 42.49 -13.22
C THR A 519 1.98 43.44 -12.48
N THR A 520 2.53 43.03 -11.33
CA THR A 520 3.39 43.89 -10.49
C THR A 520 4.31 43.01 -9.64
N SER A 521 5.47 43.54 -9.23
CA SER A 521 6.41 42.86 -8.34
C SER A 521 7.00 43.83 -7.31
N TRP A 522 7.33 43.33 -6.11
CA TRP A 522 8.05 44.09 -5.08
C TRP A 522 8.94 43.18 -4.24
N ASN A 523 9.96 43.76 -3.61
CA ASN A 523 10.84 43.05 -2.69
C ASN A 523 10.39 43.25 -1.24
N TYR A 524 10.27 42.16 -0.50
CA TYR A 524 9.96 42.18 0.92
C TYR A 524 10.82 41.14 1.66
N ARG A 525 11.60 41.58 2.65
CA ARG A 525 12.50 40.73 3.45
C ARG A 525 13.41 39.83 2.61
N GLY A 526 14.05 40.40 1.57
CA GLY A 526 15.00 39.68 0.71
C GLY A 526 14.36 38.70 -0.30
N LYS A 527 13.03 38.68 -0.42
CA LYS A 527 12.30 37.84 -1.38
C LYS A 527 11.44 38.72 -2.31
N THR A 528 11.44 38.41 -3.60
CA THR A 528 10.59 39.07 -4.59
C THR A 528 9.23 38.40 -4.64
N TYR A 529 8.17 39.20 -4.45
CA TYR A 529 6.78 38.78 -4.59
C TYR A 529 6.20 39.35 -5.88
N TYR A 530 5.26 38.61 -6.45
CA TYR A 530 4.55 38.97 -7.67
C TYR A 530 3.05 38.96 -7.42
N ARG A 531 2.35 39.94 -8.00
CA ARG A 531 0.90 39.90 -8.18
C ARG A 531 0.60 39.26 -9.52
N TYR A 532 -0.11 38.16 -9.51
CA TYR A 532 -0.61 37.48 -10.70
C TYR A 532 -2.09 37.79 -10.90
N ALA A 533 -2.47 38.15 -12.12
CA ALA A 533 -3.86 38.23 -12.54
C ALA A 533 -4.17 37.04 -13.44
N ALA A 534 -5.25 36.33 -13.12
CA ALA A 534 -5.73 35.18 -13.87
C ALA A 534 -7.10 35.51 -14.46
N VAL A 535 -7.26 35.31 -15.77
CA VAL A 535 -8.50 35.50 -16.51
C VAL A 535 -9.05 34.14 -16.89
N VAL A 536 -10.32 33.88 -16.57
CA VAL A 536 -11.02 32.65 -16.89
C VAL A 536 -12.12 32.98 -17.90
N THR A 537 -12.02 32.43 -19.11
CA THR A 537 -12.95 32.68 -20.23
C THR A 537 -13.77 31.43 -20.53
N ASN A 538 -15.10 31.54 -20.59
CA ASN A 538 -15.95 30.48 -21.15
C ASN A 538 -15.88 30.53 -22.68
N LYS A 539 -15.22 29.55 -23.30
CA LYS A 539 -15.10 29.37 -24.75
C LYS A 539 -16.25 28.57 -25.37
N SER A 540 -17.18 28.05 -24.57
CA SER A 540 -18.37 27.37 -25.10
C SER A 540 -19.41 28.37 -25.60
N ALA A 541 -20.35 27.92 -26.42
CA ALA A 541 -21.50 28.71 -26.86
C ALA A 541 -22.64 28.76 -25.81
N ARG A 542 -22.43 28.21 -24.61
CA ARG A 542 -23.46 27.95 -23.60
C ARG A 542 -23.11 28.60 -22.27
N THR A 543 -24.12 28.98 -21.49
CA THR A 543 -23.90 29.56 -20.17
C THR A 543 -23.42 28.50 -19.18
N ALA A 544 -22.32 28.79 -18.48
CA ALA A 544 -21.78 27.92 -17.47
C ALA A 544 -22.28 28.29 -16.06
N VAL A 545 -22.68 27.29 -15.30
CA VAL A 545 -23.06 27.38 -13.88
C VAL A 545 -22.24 26.39 -13.06
N GLU A 546 -22.23 26.56 -11.74
CA GLU A 546 -21.55 25.64 -10.80
C GLU A 546 -20.05 25.45 -11.13
N LEU A 547 -19.37 26.50 -11.59
CA LEU A 547 -17.94 26.45 -11.90
C LEU A 547 -17.13 26.14 -10.64
N LYS A 548 -16.23 25.16 -10.76
CA LYS A 548 -15.23 24.80 -9.77
C LYS A 548 -13.85 24.94 -10.39
N LEU A 549 -13.00 25.75 -9.75
CA LEU A 549 -11.60 25.94 -10.07
C LEU A 549 -10.73 25.25 -9.02
N SER A 550 -9.69 24.57 -9.47
CA SER A 550 -8.63 24.05 -8.63
C SER A 550 -7.40 24.95 -8.78
N VAL A 551 -6.97 25.56 -7.69
CA VAL A 551 -5.74 26.36 -7.63
C VAL A 551 -4.73 25.63 -6.77
N SER A 552 -3.74 24.99 -7.39
CA SER A 552 -2.67 24.27 -6.70
C SER A 552 -1.36 25.07 -6.74
N GLN A 553 -0.43 24.74 -5.84
CA GLN A 553 0.82 25.50 -5.64
C GLN A 553 0.58 26.99 -5.30
N LEU A 554 -0.52 27.27 -4.61
CA LEU A 554 -0.84 28.59 -4.06
C LEU A 554 -0.31 28.68 -2.63
N TYR A 555 0.60 29.61 -2.37
CA TYR A 555 1.23 29.80 -1.05
C TYR A 555 0.96 31.18 -0.45
N GLY A 556 0.25 32.03 -1.18
CA GLY A 556 -0.12 33.36 -0.73
C GLY A 556 -1.60 33.64 -0.95
N PRO A 557 -2.04 34.83 -0.53
CA PRO A 557 -3.45 35.18 -0.56
C PRO A 557 -3.99 35.31 -2.00
N ILE A 558 -5.27 34.95 -2.15
CA ILE A 558 -6.05 35.01 -3.39
C ILE A 558 -7.32 35.82 -3.15
N TRP A 559 -7.74 36.59 -4.15
CA TRP A 559 -8.90 37.47 -4.12
C TRP A 559 -9.68 37.38 -5.42
N GLY A 560 -11.00 37.57 -5.35
CA GLY A 560 -11.89 37.54 -6.51
C GLY A 560 -12.50 36.18 -6.80
N LEU A 561 -12.32 35.18 -5.92
CA LEU A 561 -13.01 33.89 -5.99
C LEU A 561 -13.71 33.60 -4.66
N ALA A 562 -14.90 32.97 -4.70
CA ALA A 562 -15.53 32.44 -3.50
C ALA A 562 -14.95 31.06 -3.15
N ASN A 563 -14.72 30.81 -1.86
CA ASN A 563 -14.16 29.56 -1.37
C ASN A 563 -15.27 28.51 -1.19
N SER A 564 -15.05 27.28 -1.69
CA SER A 564 -15.95 26.14 -1.53
C SER A 564 -15.13 24.88 -1.21
N GLY A 565 -14.66 24.78 0.03
CA GLY A 565 -13.87 23.65 0.51
C GLY A 565 -12.43 23.68 0.01
N ASP A 566 -12.03 22.68 -0.77
CA ASP A 566 -10.70 22.57 -1.41
C ASP A 566 -10.64 23.21 -2.81
N LYS A 567 -11.77 23.75 -3.29
CA LYS A 567 -11.91 24.40 -4.59
C LYS A 567 -12.37 25.85 -4.44
N TYR A 568 -12.19 26.58 -5.52
CA TYR A 568 -12.72 27.92 -5.68
C TYR A 568 -13.90 27.90 -6.65
N THR A 569 -14.85 28.80 -6.46
CA THR A 569 -16.02 28.96 -7.33
C THR A 569 -16.02 30.35 -7.95
N PHE A 570 -17.10 30.74 -8.62
CA PHE A 570 -17.25 32.10 -9.12
C PHE A 570 -17.02 33.15 -8.02
N PRO A 571 -16.63 34.39 -8.39
CA PRO A 571 -16.73 35.52 -7.49
C PRO A 571 -18.13 35.59 -6.87
N GLU A 572 -18.27 36.07 -5.63
CA GLU A 572 -19.56 36.09 -4.92
C GLU A 572 -20.67 36.87 -5.66
N TRP A 573 -20.29 37.81 -6.52
CA TRP A 573 -21.21 38.61 -7.35
C TRP A 573 -21.61 37.94 -8.66
N LEU A 574 -21.09 36.74 -8.97
CA LEU A 574 -21.29 36.03 -10.21
C LEU A 574 -21.81 34.62 -9.94
N SER A 575 -22.99 34.28 -10.49
CA SER A 575 -23.59 32.94 -10.33
C SER A 575 -23.54 32.09 -11.59
N SER A 576 -23.23 32.70 -12.74
CA SER A 576 -23.12 32.05 -14.04
C SER A 576 -22.20 32.84 -14.98
N LEU A 577 -21.62 32.20 -15.99
CA LEU A 577 -20.76 32.84 -16.99
C LEU A 577 -21.24 32.49 -18.41
N PRO A 578 -21.82 33.44 -19.16
CA PRO A 578 -22.24 33.24 -20.54
C PRO A 578 -21.09 32.80 -21.47
N GLY A 579 -21.44 32.19 -22.60
CA GLY A 579 -20.46 31.83 -23.63
C GLY A 579 -19.77 33.06 -24.21
N GLY A 580 -18.43 33.05 -24.28
CA GLY A 580 -17.60 34.16 -24.73
C GLY A 580 -17.16 35.13 -23.62
N GLU A 581 -17.82 35.11 -22.46
CA GLU A 581 -17.52 36.01 -21.35
C GLU A 581 -16.36 35.53 -20.49
N SER A 582 -15.78 36.47 -19.73
CA SER A 582 -14.65 36.21 -18.84
C SER A 582 -14.84 36.88 -17.49
N PHE A 583 -14.20 36.34 -16.46
CA PHE A 583 -13.95 37.05 -15.20
C PHE A 583 -12.48 36.88 -14.80
N ASP A 584 -12.01 37.77 -13.95
CA ASP A 584 -10.65 37.73 -13.44
C ASP A 584 -10.60 37.61 -11.92
N PHE A 585 -9.49 37.05 -11.45
CA PHE A 585 -9.14 37.00 -10.04
C PHE A 585 -7.62 37.19 -9.91
N VAL A 586 -7.18 37.52 -8.69
CA VAL A 586 -5.76 37.83 -8.45
C VAL A 586 -5.22 37.10 -7.24
N TYR A 587 -3.94 36.77 -7.29
CA TYR A 587 -3.22 36.20 -6.16
C TYR A 587 -1.80 36.75 -6.08
N ILE A 588 -1.23 36.68 -4.87
CA ILE A 588 0.10 37.20 -4.59
C ILE A 588 0.98 36.07 -4.08
N GLN A 589 2.09 35.79 -4.76
CA GLN A 589 3.12 34.88 -4.26
C GLN A 589 4.47 35.15 -4.93
N ALA A 590 5.54 34.57 -4.40
CA ALA A 590 6.81 34.52 -5.11
C ALA A 590 6.75 33.48 -6.24
N ALA A 591 7.59 33.64 -7.26
CA ALA A 591 7.66 32.68 -8.35
C ALA A 591 7.98 31.26 -7.84
N PRO A 592 7.42 30.20 -8.48
CA PRO A 592 6.59 30.22 -9.70
C PRO A 592 5.11 30.63 -9.47
N PRO A 593 4.35 30.98 -10.53
CA PRO A 593 2.90 31.20 -10.44
C PRO A 593 2.16 29.93 -9.98
N ALA A 594 0.96 30.10 -9.42
CA ALA A 594 0.08 29.00 -9.06
C ALA A 594 -0.47 28.32 -10.32
N VAL A 595 -0.85 27.05 -10.19
CA VAL A 595 -1.47 26.27 -11.26
C VAL A 595 -2.98 26.35 -11.11
N VAL A 596 -3.63 27.01 -12.06
CA VAL A 596 -5.09 27.21 -12.08
C VAL A 596 -5.69 26.28 -13.14
N THR A 597 -6.66 25.46 -12.75
CA THR A 597 -7.36 24.53 -13.65
C THR A 597 -8.86 24.54 -13.37
N VAL A 598 -9.67 24.24 -14.40
CA VAL A 598 -11.11 24.04 -14.24
C VAL A 598 -11.34 22.59 -13.78
N ALA A 599 -11.89 22.43 -12.59
CA ALA A 599 -12.15 21.14 -11.95
C ALA A 599 -13.57 20.61 -12.23
N GLY A 600 -14.53 21.50 -12.56
CA GLY A 600 -15.89 21.11 -12.90
C GLY A 600 -16.76 22.30 -13.26
N TYR A 601 -17.84 22.07 -14.00
CA TYR A 601 -18.86 23.06 -14.35
C TYR A 601 -20.08 22.34 -14.96
N LYS A 602 -21.20 23.05 -15.08
CA LYS A 602 -22.39 22.60 -15.81
C LYS A 602 -22.73 23.61 -16.89
N LEU A 603 -22.98 23.16 -18.12
CA LEU A 603 -23.45 24.02 -19.21
C LEU A 603 -24.97 23.93 -19.31
N ILE A 604 -25.63 25.07 -19.23
CA ILE A 604 -27.06 25.23 -19.48
C ILE A 604 -27.28 25.90 -20.83
N GLN A 605 -28.48 25.73 -21.41
CA GLN A 605 -28.80 26.40 -22.69
C GLN A 605 -28.88 27.90 -22.50
#